data_AF-A0A7C1GIH1-F1
#
_entry.id   AF-A0A7C1GIH1-F1
#
_cell.length_a   1.000
_cell.length_b   1.000
_cell.length_c   1.000
_cell.angle_alpha   90.00
_cell.angle_beta   90.00
_cell.angle_gamma   90.00
#
_symmetry.space_group_name_H-M   'P 1'
#
loop_
_entity.id
_entity.type
_entity.pdbx_description
1 polymer ?
#
loop_
_entity_poly.entity_id
_entity_poly.type
_entity_poly.pdbx_seq_one_letter_code
_entity_poly.pdbx_strand_id
1 'polypeptide(L)'
;MNENVRYCGVKYHVQTEDKGINNPSLVSIIFYGGTIIAVERICYKEIIGKEDIEKRITELLNGLHRKMIEALKGGAYDEKIKACVDLKKPAVKEAPPPSREERELIGVVKNNVLPSLREELGIDLTREELVRLRRAISKIPEGEVRDRMLCLYSEVYSIIRNRCDRDQFKALVKKWPGVAKGSGEGPAGVKPVRSAVEKVTHGDISEVIGDSLTSALYEKLFNEIHDSFFQKKGSVEIVFERLLNSGVIQKRTSPEWRNRMRNKWKMWYREFLGGQDKNA
;
A
#
# COMPACT_ATOMS: atom_id res chain seq x y z
N MET A 1 24.37 1.38 22.38
CA MET A 1 24.13 0.04 22.97
C MET A 1 22.70 -0.37 22.69
N ASN A 2 22.49 -1.57 22.18
CA ASN A 2 21.16 -2.10 21.85
C ASN A 2 20.99 -3.47 22.52
N GLU A 3 19.99 -3.59 23.40
CA GLU A 3 19.72 -4.84 24.11
C GLU A 3 18.22 -5.16 24.08
N ASN A 4 17.89 -6.45 23.91
CA ASN A 4 16.52 -6.92 24.01
C ASN A 4 16.28 -7.54 25.39
N VAL A 5 15.34 -6.99 26.15
CA VAL A 5 15.04 -7.43 27.51
C VAL A 5 13.64 -8.03 27.57
N ARG A 6 13.50 -9.21 28.18
CA ARG A 6 12.18 -9.79 28.47
C ARG A 6 11.72 -9.39 29.87
N TYR A 7 10.48 -8.92 29.99
CA TYR A 7 9.83 -8.59 31.25
C TYR A 7 8.34 -8.91 31.15
N CYS A 8 7.77 -9.60 32.14
CA CYS A 8 6.37 -10.07 32.16
C CYS A 8 5.94 -10.81 30.87
N GLY A 9 6.82 -11.64 30.30
CA GLY A 9 6.55 -12.38 29.05
C GLY A 9 6.61 -11.54 27.78
N VAL A 10 6.88 -10.24 27.89
CA VAL A 10 6.94 -9.30 26.78
C VAL A 10 8.39 -8.90 26.49
N LYS A 11 8.72 -8.72 25.20
CA LYS A 11 10.05 -8.30 24.74
C LYS A 11 10.09 -6.78 24.53
N TYR A 12 11.03 -6.12 25.21
CA TYR A 12 11.33 -4.71 25.08
C TYR A 12 12.70 -4.53 24.43
N HIS A 13 12.88 -3.40 23.74
CA HIS A 13 14.16 -3.02 23.16
C HIS A 13 14.71 -1.80 23.89
N VAL A 14 15.89 -1.92 24.49
CA VAL A 14 16.57 -0.83 25.19
C VAL A 14 17.71 -0.34 24.32
N GLN A 15 17.68 0.92 23.95
CA GLN A 15 18.69 1.57 23.11
C GLN A 15 19.28 2.75 23.86
N THR A 16 20.60 2.76 24.06
CA THR A 16 21.33 3.87 24.67
C THR A 16 22.35 4.42 23.70
N GLU A 17 22.34 5.74 23.48
CA GLU A 17 23.20 6.45 22.54
C GLU A 17 23.87 7.66 23.20
N ASP A 18 25.08 7.98 22.77
CA ASP A 18 25.71 9.27 22.99
C ASP A 18 25.41 10.20 21.80
N LYS A 19 24.94 11.42 22.07
CA LYS A 19 24.70 12.46 21.05
C LYS A 19 25.95 13.27 20.71
N GLY A 20 27.07 12.98 21.37
CA GLY A 20 28.40 13.52 21.08
C GLY A 20 28.64 14.91 21.64
N ILE A 21 29.88 15.39 21.55
CA ILE A 21 30.34 16.62 22.22
C ILE A 21 29.58 17.88 21.77
N ASN A 22 29.10 17.93 20.53
CA ASN A 22 28.28 19.04 20.01
C ASN A 22 26.89 19.12 20.67
N ASN A 23 26.40 17.99 21.21
CA ASN A 23 25.16 17.90 21.96
C ASN A 23 25.37 16.94 23.14
N PRO A 24 26.02 17.38 24.23
CA PRO A 24 26.63 16.51 25.23
C PRO A 24 25.59 15.84 26.14
N SER A 25 24.89 14.88 25.55
CA SER A 25 23.76 14.18 26.15
C SER A 25 23.81 12.70 25.81
N LEU A 26 23.72 11.87 26.84
CA LEU A 26 23.41 10.45 26.72
C LEU A 26 21.91 10.27 26.76
N VAL A 27 21.36 9.45 25.86
CA VAL A 27 19.93 9.20 25.76
C VAL A 27 19.70 7.70 25.78
N SER A 28 18.84 7.22 26.68
CA SER A 28 18.38 5.84 26.69
C SER A 28 16.87 5.77 26.50
N ILE A 29 16.43 4.87 25.63
CA ILE A 29 15.05 4.73 25.21
C ILE A 29 14.63 3.26 25.37
N ILE A 30 13.48 3.04 26.00
CA ILE A 30 12.82 1.74 26.05
C ILE A 30 11.70 1.74 25.02
N PHE A 31 11.75 0.78 24.11
CA PHE A 31 10.71 0.55 23.11
C PHE A 31 9.92 -0.73 23.39
N TYR A 32 8.63 -0.66 23.05
CA TYR A 32 7.74 -1.81 22.95
C TYR A 32 6.99 -1.76 21.62
N GLY A 33 7.24 -2.71 20.72
CA GLY A 33 6.53 -2.80 19.44
C GLY A 33 6.59 -1.53 18.57
N GLY A 34 7.68 -0.75 18.69
CA GLY A 34 7.87 0.53 18.01
C GLY A 34 7.35 1.77 18.77
N THR A 35 6.69 1.58 19.91
CA THR A 35 6.26 2.67 20.80
C THR A 35 7.33 2.96 21.85
N ILE A 36 7.58 4.24 22.13
CA ILE A 36 8.47 4.67 23.21
C ILE A 36 7.73 4.55 24.55
N ILE A 37 8.27 3.75 25.46
CA ILE A 37 7.75 3.56 26.82
C ILE A 37 8.38 4.56 27.78
N ALA A 38 9.70 4.76 27.65
CA ALA A 38 10.46 5.65 28.50
C ALA A 38 11.65 6.23 27.75
N VAL A 39 12.01 7.47 28.09
CA VAL A 39 13.23 8.15 27.63
C VAL A 39 13.89 8.73 28.86
N GLU A 40 15.17 8.42 29.05
CA GLU A 40 16.03 9.01 30.08
C GLU A 40 17.19 9.74 29.41
N ARG A 41 17.56 10.91 29.93
CA ARG A 41 18.64 11.73 29.39
C ARG A 41 19.59 12.17 30.49
N ILE A 42 20.89 12.09 30.21
CA ILE A 42 21.94 12.62 31.08
C ILE A 42 22.75 13.63 30.28
N CYS A 43 22.75 14.89 30.71
CA CYS A 43 23.65 15.92 30.18
C CYS A 43 25.01 15.78 30.85
N TYR A 44 26.09 15.76 30.06
CA TYR A 44 27.47 15.65 30.57
C TYR A 44 28.33 16.88 30.26
N LYS A 45 27.69 18.03 29.99
CA LYS A 45 28.38 19.29 29.66
C LYS A 45 29.45 19.70 30.70
N GLU A 46 29.23 19.38 31.97
CA GLU A 46 30.12 19.74 33.09
C GLU A 46 31.41 18.91 33.19
N ILE A 47 31.51 17.80 32.44
CA ILE A 47 32.71 16.97 32.39
C ILE A 47 33.51 17.18 31.11
N ILE A 48 33.05 18.05 30.21
CA ILE A 48 33.80 18.45 29.01
C ILE A 48 35.09 19.15 29.43
N GLY A 49 36.23 18.68 28.93
CA GLY A 49 37.55 19.22 29.24
C GLY A 49 38.21 18.67 30.51
N LYS A 50 37.57 17.72 31.22
CA LYS A 50 38.21 16.97 32.31
C LYS A 50 39.06 15.83 31.75
N GLU A 51 40.08 15.41 32.49
CA GLU A 51 40.87 14.21 32.18
C GLU A 51 39.98 12.96 32.11
N ASP A 52 40.33 12.04 31.21
CA ASP A 52 39.62 10.78 30.96
C ASP A 52 38.14 10.92 30.58
N ILE A 53 37.78 11.99 29.87
CA ILE A 53 36.39 12.26 29.46
C ILE A 53 35.74 11.07 28.74
N GLU A 54 36.44 10.41 27.81
CA GLU A 54 35.87 9.29 27.03
C GLU A 54 35.52 8.10 27.93
N LYS A 55 36.39 7.80 28.91
CA LYS A 55 36.15 6.75 29.90
C LYS A 55 34.94 7.10 30.77
N ARG A 56 34.86 8.35 31.25
CA ARG A 56 33.72 8.84 32.04
C ARG A 56 32.40 8.78 31.26
N ILE A 57 32.40 9.18 29.98
CA ILE A 57 31.23 9.07 29.10
C ILE A 57 30.81 7.60 28.95
N THR A 58 31.77 6.70 28.74
CA THR A 58 31.52 5.27 28.59
C THR A 58 30.92 4.67 29.87
N GLU A 59 31.45 5.03 31.04
CA GLU A 59 30.91 4.62 32.34
C GLU A 59 29.47 5.13 32.55
N LEU A 60 29.22 6.41 32.24
CA LEU A 60 27.87 6.99 32.31
C LEU A 60 26.90 6.31 31.33
N LEU A 61 27.36 5.96 30.13
CA LEU A 61 26.55 5.30 29.11
C LEU A 61 26.16 3.88 29.55
N ASN A 62 27.12 3.11 30.06
CA ASN A 62 26.89 1.78 30.62
C ASN A 62 25.99 1.82 31.86
N GLY A 63 26.21 2.81 32.74
CA GLY A 63 25.40 3.03 33.93
C GLY A 63 23.95 3.37 33.57
N LEU A 64 23.74 4.28 32.64
CA LEU A 64 22.42 4.65 32.13
C LEU A 64 21.70 3.46 31.49
N HIS A 65 22.38 2.69 30.65
CA HIS A 65 21.80 1.49 30.04
C HIS A 65 21.34 0.47 31.08
N ARG A 66 22.21 0.15 32.05
CA ARG A 66 21.91 -0.79 33.13
C ARG A 66 20.75 -0.32 34.01
N LYS A 67 20.77 0.97 34.40
CA LYS A 67 19.70 1.61 35.18
C LYS A 67 18.34 1.44 34.48
N MET A 68 18.28 1.62 33.16
CA MET A 68 17.04 1.47 32.40
C MET A 68 16.53 0.02 32.38
N ILE A 69 17.43 -0.95 32.24
CA ILE A 69 17.09 -2.38 32.27
C ILE A 69 16.59 -2.80 33.66
N GLU A 70 17.26 -2.36 34.73
CA GLU A 70 16.88 -2.64 36.12
C GLU A 70 15.54 -2.00 36.45
N ALA A 71 15.32 -0.73 36.09
CA ALA A 71 14.04 -0.05 36.26
C ALA A 71 12.90 -0.75 35.51
N LEU A 72 13.16 -1.26 34.30
CA LEU A 72 12.21 -2.05 33.54
C LEU A 72 11.87 -3.37 34.24
N LYS A 73 12.88 -4.13 34.67
CA LYS A 73 12.68 -5.42 35.36
C LYS A 73 12.07 -5.26 36.75
N GLY A 74 12.27 -4.10 37.39
CA GLY A 74 11.68 -3.73 38.67
C GLY A 74 10.27 -3.15 38.57
N GLY A 75 9.70 -3.06 37.36
CA GLY A 75 8.32 -2.60 37.16
C GLY A 75 8.09 -1.09 37.29
N ALA A 76 9.16 -0.27 37.27
CA ALA A 76 9.04 1.18 37.39
C ALA A 76 8.24 1.82 36.23
N TYR A 77 8.07 1.09 35.13
CA TYR A 77 7.31 1.53 33.96
C TYR A 77 5.97 0.82 33.81
N ASP A 78 5.52 0.02 34.79
CA ASP A 78 4.31 -0.80 34.67
C ASP A 78 3.07 0.03 34.35
N GLU A 79 2.91 1.22 34.94
CA GLU A 79 1.79 2.11 34.63
C GLU A 79 1.83 2.65 33.20
N LYS A 80 3.02 3.05 32.72
CA LYS A 80 3.22 3.51 31.34
C LYS A 80 3.04 2.37 30.35
N ILE A 81 3.52 1.18 30.71
CA ILE A 81 3.32 -0.06 29.95
C ILE A 81 1.83 -0.35 29.89
N LYS A 82 1.10 -0.35 31.01
CA LYS A 82 -0.36 -0.53 31.04
C LYS A 82 -1.06 0.51 30.18
N ALA A 83 -0.77 1.80 30.32
CA ALA A 83 -1.37 2.84 29.47
C ALA A 83 -1.08 2.62 27.96
N CYS A 84 0.15 2.25 27.59
CA CYS A 84 0.51 1.96 26.20
C CYS A 84 -0.05 0.60 25.70
N VAL A 85 -0.31 -0.35 26.60
CA VAL A 85 -0.84 -1.69 26.32
C VAL A 85 -2.38 -1.69 26.34
N ASP A 86 -3.02 -0.82 27.12
CA ASP A 86 -4.47 -0.62 27.22
C ASP A 86 -5.00 0.23 26.05
N LEU A 87 -4.16 1.12 25.48
CA LEU A 87 -4.36 1.65 24.12
C LEU A 87 -4.23 0.56 23.03
N LYS A 88 -3.91 -0.68 23.42
CA LYS A 88 -3.69 -1.85 22.56
C LYS A 88 -4.35 -3.12 23.11
N LYS A 89 -5.64 -3.07 23.49
CA LYS A 89 -6.53 -4.26 23.38
C LYS A 89 -7.96 -3.83 22.99
N PRO A 90 -8.66 -4.56 22.10
CA PRO A 90 -8.65 -6.01 21.99
C PRO A 90 -7.47 -6.48 21.15
N ALA A 91 -7.12 -7.75 21.37
CA ALA A 91 -6.02 -8.43 20.73
C ALA A 91 -5.81 -7.95 19.29
N VAL A 92 -4.60 -7.49 18.99
CA VAL A 92 -4.00 -8.00 17.76
C VAL A 92 -3.96 -9.50 18.04
N LYS A 93 -5.00 -10.24 17.60
CA LYS A 93 -4.77 -11.55 16.99
C LYS A 93 -3.49 -11.30 16.21
N GLU A 94 -2.37 -11.91 16.58
CA GLU A 94 -1.27 -12.03 15.63
C GLU A 94 -1.98 -12.28 14.31
N ALA A 95 -1.93 -11.31 13.38
CA ALA A 95 -2.55 -11.51 12.09
C ALA A 95 -1.99 -12.86 11.67
N PRO A 96 -2.86 -13.86 11.40
CA PRO A 96 -2.43 -15.23 11.22
C PRO A 96 -1.16 -15.17 10.37
N PRO A 97 -0.05 -15.79 10.83
CA PRO A 97 1.27 -15.59 10.26
C PRO A 97 1.11 -15.53 8.75
N PRO A 98 1.62 -14.48 8.08
CA PRO A 98 1.18 -14.12 6.75
C PRO A 98 1.14 -15.37 5.91
N SER A 99 0.01 -15.61 5.25
CA SER A 99 -0.24 -16.86 4.56
C SER A 99 0.92 -17.16 3.61
N ARG A 100 1.09 -18.42 3.22
CA ARG A 100 2.18 -18.80 2.32
C ARG A 100 2.17 -17.92 1.06
N GLU A 101 0.96 -17.60 0.59
CA GLU A 101 0.63 -16.74 -0.52
C GLU A 101 1.00 -15.28 -0.27
N GLU A 102 0.69 -14.73 0.91
CA GLU A 102 1.12 -13.38 1.28
C GLU A 102 2.64 -13.28 1.31
N ARG A 103 3.33 -14.26 1.91
CA ARG A 103 4.80 -14.32 1.97
C ARG A 103 5.43 -14.34 0.59
N GLU A 104 4.83 -15.08 -0.33
CA GLU A 104 5.25 -15.14 -1.72
C GLU A 104 5.12 -13.76 -2.40
N LEU A 105 3.98 -13.08 -2.26
CA LEU A 105 3.77 -11.72 -2.80
C LEU A 105 4.73 -10.70 -2.19
N ILE A 106 4.98 -10.77 -0.88
CA ILE A 106 5.97 -9.93 -0.20
C ILE A 106 7.37 -10.19 -0.75
N GLY A 107 7.71 -11.45 -1.03
CA GLY A 107 8.96 -11.84 -1.67
C GLY A 107 9.09 -11.26 -3.06
N VAL A 108 8.04 -11.33 -3.88
CA VAL A 108 8.01 -10.74 -5.23
C VAL A 108 8.26 -9.24 -5.16
N VAL A 109 7.61 -8.53 -4.23
CA VAL A 109 7.82 -7.09 -4.05
C VAL A 109 9.27 -6.78 -3.70
N LYS A 110 9.82 -7.46 -2.69
CA LYS A 110 11.18 -7.17 -2.19
C LYS A 110 12.27 -7.50 -3.20
N ASN A 111 12.11 -8.60 -3.93
CA ASN A 111 13.18 -9.15 -4.76
C ASN A 111 13.10 -8.68 -6.22
N ASN A 112 11.93 -8.23 -6.69
CA ASN A 112 11.72 -7.83 -8.08
C ASN A 112 11.21 -6.40 -8.19
N VAL A 113 10.11 -6.07 -7.52
CA VAL A 113 9.46 -4.76 -7.69
C VAL A 113 10.31 -3.61 -7.16
N LEU A 114 10.75 -3.67 -5.90
CA LEU A 114 11.52 -2.58 -5.30
C LEU A 114 12.86 -2.32 -6.04
N PRO A 115 13.66 -3.36 -6.37
CA PRO A 115 14.87 -3.16 -7.16
C PRO A 115 14.58 -2.58 -8.55
N SER A 116 13.59 -3.11 -9.28
CA SER A 116 13.23 -2.59 -10.60
C SER A 116 12.78 -1.12 -10.58
N LEU A 117 12.00 -0.72 -9.58
CA LEU A 117 11.57 0.67 -9.42
C LEU A 117 12.75 1.60 -9.12
N ARG A 118 13.70 1.15 -8.30
CA ARG A 118 14.89 1.92 -7.98
C ARG A 118 15.83 2.03 -9.19
N GLU A 119 16.13 0.92 -9.85
CA GLU A 119 17.16 0.85 -10.89
C GLU A 119 16.70 1.46 -12.22
N GLU A 120 15.45 1.25 -12.61
CA GLU A 120 14.97 1.69 -13.94
C GLU A 120 14.22 3.02 -13.90
N LEU A 121 13.61 3.36 -12.76
CA LEU A 121 12.83 4.59 -12.61
C LEU A 121 13.39 5.56 -11.57
N GLY A 122 14.41 5.17 -10.79
CA GLY A 122 14.91 5.99 -9.69
C GLY A 122 13.90 6.21 -8.57
N ILE A 123 12.86 5.37 -8.47
CA ILE A 123 11.77 5.53 -7.50
C ILE A 123 12.05 4.68 -6.27
N ASP A 124 12.32 5.35 -5.15
CA ASP A 124 12.26 4.74 -3.83
C ASP A 124 10.90 5.00 -3.19
N LEU A 125 10.23 3.92 -2.77
CA LEU A 125 8.97 3.98 -2.06
C LEU A 125 9.19 4.43 -0.61
N THR A 126 8.41 5.42 -0.17
CA THR A 126 8.43 5.92 1.20
C THR A 126 7.87 4.90 2.20
N ARG A 127 8.13 5.09 3.49
CA ARG A 127 7.63 4.21 4.55
C ARG A 127 6.10 4.12 4.55
N GLU A 128 5.41 5.21 4.26
CA GLU A 128 3.93 5.25 4.19
C GLU A 128 3.40 4.46 2.99
N GLU A 129 4.03 4.59 1.84
CA GLU A 129 3.71 3.86 0.61
C GLU A 129 3.95 2.35 0.78
N LEU A 130 5.03 1.96 1.46
CA LEU A 130 5.32 0.56 1.80
C LEU A 130 4.29 -0.02 2.77
N VAL A 131 3.83 0.77 3.76
CA VAL A 131 2.76 0.34 4.68
C VAL A 131 1.44 0.20 3.94
N ARG A 132 1.13 1.10 3.00
CA ARG A 132 -0.04 0.99 2.12
C ARG A 132 0.01 -0.25 1.25
N LEU A 133 1.14 -0.49 0.58
CA LEU A 133 1.35 -1.67 -0.25
C LEU A 133 1.20 -2.95 0.58
N ARG A 134 1.79 -2.99 1.78
CA ARG A 134 1.66 -4.14 2.68
C ARG A 134 0.22 -4.42 3.08
N ARG A 135 -0.57 -3.37 3.35
CA ARG A 135 -2.00 -3.50 3.67
C ARG A 135 -2.82 -3.93 2.46
N ALA A 136 -2.42 -3.57 1.25
CA ALA A 136 -3.07 -4.03 0.03
C ALA A 136 -2.79 -5.51 -0.20
N ILE A 137 -1.54 -5.97 0.01
CA ILE A 137 -1.17 -7.39 -0.10
C ILE A 137 -2.02 -8.27 0.81
N SER A 138 -2.27 -7.84 2.05
CA SER A 138 -3.11 -8.59 2.99
C SER A 138 -4.61 -8.60 2.67
N LYS A 139 -5.02 -7.88 1.62
CA LYS A 139 -6.41 -7.83 1.14
C LYS A 139 -6.56 -8.52 -0.22
N ILE A 140 -5.46 -9.01 -0.81
CA ILE A 140 -5.51 -9.75 -2.06
C ILE A 140 -6.19 -11.10 -1.77
N PRO A 141 -7.29 -11.44 -2.47
CA PRO A 141 -7.97 -12.70 -2.25
C PRO A 141 -7.08 -13.88 -2.65
N GLU A 142 -7.28 -15.02 -1.98
CA GLU A 142 -6.71 -16.29 -2.40
C GLU A 142 -7.29 -16.70 -3.76
N GLY A 143 -6.44 -17.22 -4.66
CA GLY A 143 -6.82 -17.50 -6.04
C GLY A 143 -5.64 -17.87 -6.92
N GLU A 144 -5.83 -17.80 -8.23
CA GLU A 144 -4.77 -18.09 -9.21
C GLU A 144 -3.57 -17.17 -8.99
N VAL A 145 -2.35 -17.71 -9.14
CA VAL A 145 -1.10 -16.96 -8.96
C VAL A 145 -1.07 -15.72 -9.86
N ARG A 146 -1.57 -15.86 -11.09
CA ARG A 146 -1.66 -14.77 -12.08
C ARG A 146 -2.54 -13.62 -11.59
N ASP A 147 -3.73 -13.91 -11.09
CA ASP A 147 -4.68 -12.89 -10.63
C ASP A 147 -4.15 -12.14 -9.40
N ARG A 148 -3.52 -12.87 -8.47
CA ARG A 148 -2.87 -12.29 -7.30
C ARG A 148 -1.74 -11.33 -7.68
N MET A 149 -0.93 -11.71 -8.67
CA MET A 149 0.14 -10.86 -9.19
C MET A 149 -0.40 -9.63 -9.93
N LEU A 150 -1.49 -9.76 -10.68
CA LEU A 150 -2.17 -8.61 -11.29
C LEU A 150 -2.71 -7.64 -10.24
N CYS A 151 -3.32 -8.14 -9.16
CA CYS A 151 -3.74 -7.30 -8.03
C CYS A 151 -2.56 -6.60 -7.36
N LEU A 152 -1.42 -7.29 -7.21
CA LEU A 152 -0.21 -6.70 -6.65
C LEU A 152 0.33 -5.56 -7.55
N TYR A 153 0.53 -5.84 -8.83
CA TYR A 153 1.07 -4.86 -9.78
C TYR A 153 0.12 -3.67 -9.97
N SER A 154 -1.19 -3.89 -9.86
CA SER A 154 -2.19 -2.82 -9.79
C SER A 154 -1.94 -1.83 -8.66
N GLU A 155 -1.68 -2.34 -7.44
CA GLU A 155 -1.49 -1.46 -6.30
C GLU A 155 -0.15 -0.72 -6.43
N VAL A 156 0.89 -1.42 -6.88
CA VAL A 156 2.19 -0.81 -7.16
C VAL A 156 2.03 0.35 -8.14
N TYR A 157 1.35 0.13 -9.28
CA TYR A 157 1.05 1.17 -10.25
C TYR A 157 0.27 2.33 -9.63
N SER A 158 -0.76 2.05 -8.83
CA SER A 158 -1.54 3.11 -8.17
C SER A 158 -0.69 4.00 -7.25
N ILE A 159 0.39 3.47 -6.68
CA ILE A 159 1.30 4.23 -5.82
C ILE A 159 2.23 5.12 -6.68
N ILE A 160 2.75 4.57 -7.79
CA ILE A 160 3.79 5.25 -8.59
C ILE A 160 3.25 5.93 -9.86
N ARG A 161 1.96 5.86 -10.17
CA ARG A 161 1.36 6.39 -11.42
C ARG A 161 1.63 7.86 -11.71
N ASN A 162 1.93 8.65 -10.68
CA ASN A 162 2.27 10.08 -10.83
C ASN A 162 3.77 10.31 -11.07
N ARG A 163 4.58 9.23 -11.07
CA ARG A 163 6.05 9.23 -11.15
C ARG A 163 6.59 8.35 -12.28
N CYS A 164 5.74 7.62 -13.00
CA CYS A 164 6.15 6.80 -14.14
C CYS A 164 5.08 6.77 -15.22
N ASP A 165 5.52 6.71 -16.48
CA ASP A 165 4.62 6.53 -17.61
C ASP A 165 4.20 5.08 -17.78
N ARG A 166 3.03 4.88 -18.39
CA ARG A 166 2.41 3.56 -18.54
C ARG A 166 3.30 2.55 -19.27
N ASP A 167 4.04 3.00 -20.29
CA ASP A 167 4.89 2.11 -21.08
C ASP A 167 6.15 1.70 -20.33
N GLN A 168 6.70 2.61 -19.52
CA GLN A 168 7.79 2.29 -18.60
C GLN A 168 7.34 1.24 -17.58
N PHE A 169 6.15 1.42 -16.98
CA PHE A 169 5.60 0.45 -16.04
C PHE A 169 5.33 -0.91 -16.69
N LYS A 170 4.78 -0.94 -17.91
CA LYS A 170 4.59 -2.20 -18.68
C LYS A 170 5.91 -2.91 -18.95
N ALA A 171 6.99 -2.18 -19.22
CA ALA A 171 8.31 -2.77 -19.41
C ALA A 171 8.82 -3.46 -18.13
N LEU A 172 8.56 -2.87 -16.96
CA LEU A 172 8.88 -3.49 -15.66
C LEU A 172 8.05 -4.73 -15.39
N VAL A 173 6.74 -4.67 -15.59
CA VAL A 173 5.82 -5.78 -15.34
C VAL A 173 6.18 -7.02 -16.19
N LYS A 174 6.71 -6.84 -17.41
CA LYS A 174 7.21 -7.94 -18.25
C LYS A 174 8.43 -8.68 -17.66
N LYS A 175 9.18 -8.03 -16.76
CA LYS A 175 10.35 -8.61 -16.09
C LYS A 175 9.98 -9.31 -14.79
N TRP A 176 8.79 -9.05 -14.23
CA TRP A 176 8.35 -9.58 -12.95
C TRP A 176 7.69 -10.97 -13.10
N PRO A 177 7.83 -11.84 -12.09
CA PRO A 177 7.33 -13.21 -12.15
C PRO A 177 5.81 -13.29 -12.33
N GLY A 178 5.37 -14.36 -13.01
CA GLY A 178 3.98 -14.77 -13.27
C GLY A 178 3.14 -13.91 -14.22
N VAL A 179 3.75 -12.92 -14.87
CA VAL A 179 3.30 -12.49 -16.21
C VAL A 179 3.98 -13.40 -17.21
N ALA A 180 3.28 -14.46 -17.62
CA ALA A 180 3.80 -15.39 -18.62
C ALA A 180 4.29 -14.61 -19.86
N LYS A 181 5.52 -14.91 -20.31
CA LYS A 181 5.93 -14.66 -21.69
C LYS A 181 4.93 -15.39 -22.58
N GLY A 182 3.96 -14.65 -23.09
CA GLY A 182 3.02 -15.07 -24.11
C GLY A 182 2.95 -13.96 -25.13
N SER A 183 3.38 -14.27 -26.34
CA SER A 183 2.97 -13.64 -27.60
C SER A 183 1.56 -13.08 -27.53
N GLY A 184 1.34 -11.92 -28.16
CA GLY A 184 0.11 -11.16 -28.11
C GLY A 184 -1.16 -11.99 -28.19
N GLU A 185 -1.81 -12.17 -27.04
CA GLU A 185 -3.23 -12.45 -26.87
C GLU A 185 -3.51 -12.38 -25.36
N GLY A 186 -4.10 -11.27 -24.92
CA GLY A 186 -4.41 -11.02 -23.51
C GLY A 186 -5.42 -12.02 -22.91
N PRO A 187 -5.43 -12.19 -21.58
CA PRO A 187 -6.21 -13.22 -20.89
C PRO A 187 -7.72 -13.01 -21.07
N ALA A 188 -8.42 -14.10 -21.30
CA ALA A 188 -9.83 -14.19 -21.73
C ALA A 188 -10.89 -13.67 -20.73
N GLY A 189 -10.50 -13.02 -19.63
CA GLY A 189 -11.43 -12.44 -18.64
C GLY A 189 -11.58 -10.91 -18.71
N VAL A 190 -10.69 -10.18 -19.40
CA VAL A 190 -10.66 -8.70 -19.39
C VAL A 190 -11.21 -8.08 -20.69
N LYS A 191 -11.18 -8.82 -21.80
CA LYS A 191 -11.85 -8.45 -23.07
C LYS A 191 -13.41 -8.37 -22.99
N PRO A 192 -14.14 -9.11 -22.13
CA PRO A 192 -15.60 -9.06 -22.09
C PRO A 192 -16.16 -7.73 -21.59
N VAL A 193 -15.55 -7.12 -20.55
CA VAL A 193 -16.15 -5.96 -19.87
C VAL A 193 -15.97 -4.67 -20.68
N ARG A 194 -14.77 -4.43 -21.22
CA ARG A 194 -14.54 -3.29 -22.12
C ARG A 194 -15.41 -3.40 -23.37
N SER A 195 -15.43 -4.59 -23.99
CA SER A 195 -16.27 -4.85 -25.16
C SER A 195 -17.77 -4.74 -24.84
N ALA A 196 -18.21 -5.15 -23.65
CA ALA A 196 -19.60 -5.00 -23.22
C ALA A 196 -19.98 -3.54 -23.00
N VAL A 197 -19.13 -2.75 -22.32
CA VAL A 197 -19.37 -1.32 -22.13
C VAL A 197 -19.43 -0.61 -23.48
N GLU A 198 -18.44 -0.83 -24.35
CA GLU A 198 -18.43 -0.24 -25.69
C GLU A 198 -19.69 -0.66 -26.48
N LYS A 199 -20.10 -1.93 -26.46
CA LYS A 199 -21.34 -2.38 -27.14
C LYS A 199 -22.61 -1.71 -26.59
N VAL A 200 -22.68 -1.47 -25.29
CA VAL A 200 -23.85 -0.85 -24.63
C VAL A 200 -23.92 0.64 -24.92
N THR A 201 -22.78 1.34 -24.85
CA THR A 201 -22.77 2.80 -24.78
C THR A 201 -22.32 3.48 -26.06
N HIS A 202 -21.67 2.77 -27.00
CA HIS A 202 -21.09 3.38 -28.19
C HIS A 202 -22.13 4.06 -29.08
N GLY A 203 -23.25 3.41 -29.39
CA GLY A 203 -24.29 4.01 -30.24
C GLY A 203 -24.88 5.29 -29.65
N ASP A 204 -25.23 5.26 -28.36
CA ASP A 204 -25.84 6.41 -27.68
C ASP A 204 -24.83 7.57 -27.49
N ILE A 205 -23.54 7.28 -27.30
CA ILE A 205 -22.51 8.31 -27.15
C ILE A 205 -22.09 8.87 -28.51
N SER A 206 -21.94 8.02 -29.53
CA SER A 206 -21.52 8.47 -30.86
C SER A 206 -22.55 9.32 -31.57
N GLU A 207 -23.84 9.12 -31.29
CA GLU A 207 -24.90 10.02 -31.75
C GLU A 207 -24.74 11.46 -31.20
N VAL A 208 -24.15 11.61 -30.01
CA VAL A 208 -24.01 12.91 -29.32
C VAL A 208 -22.69 13.61 -29.67
N ILE A 209 -21.58 12.87 -29.69
CA ILE A 209 -20.23 13.43 -29.82
C ILE A 209 -19.49 12.98 -31.10
N GLY A 210 -20.04 12.03 -31.85
CA GLY A 210 -19.40 11.43 -33.04
C GLY A 210 -18.40 10.32 -32.69
N ASP A 211 -18.19 9.38 -33.61
CA ASP A 211 -17.37 8.18 -33.41
C ASP A 211 -15.92 8.48 -33.00
N SER A 212 -15.33 9.54 -33.56
CA SER A 212 -13.94 9.94 -33.29
C SER A 212 -13.76 10.41 -31.84
N LEU A 213 -14.64 11.29 -31.35
CA LEU A 213 -14.59 11.75 -29.95
C LEU A 213 -15.03 10.67 -28.96
N THR A 214 -15.92 9.77 -29.39
CA THR A 214 -16.35 8.60 -28.62
C THR A 214 -15.19 7.65 -28.36
N SER A 215 -14.42 7.33 -29.39
CA SER A 215 -13.22 6.50 -29.29
C SER A 215 -12.16 7.14 -28.39
N ALA A 216 -11.91 8.45 -28.53
CA ALA A 216 -10.97 9.18 -27.69
C ALA A 216 -11.41 9.24 -26.21
N LEU A 217 -12.72 9.36 -25.96
CA LEU A 217 -13.27 9.34 -24.60
C LEU A 217 -13.10 7.96 -23.95
N TYR A 218 -13.37 6.88 -24.68
CA TYR A 218 -13.14 5.53 -24.17
C TYR A 218 -11.67 5.28 -23.88
N GLU A 219 -10.77 5.64 -24.81
CA GLU A 219 -9.34 5.51 -24.58
C GLU A 219 -8.92 6.25 -23.31
N LYS A 220 -9.32 7.51 -23.14
CA LYS A 220 -9.02 8.25 -21.91
C LYS A 220 -9.57 7.58 -20.66
N LEU A 221 -10.84 7.15 -20.70
CA LEU A 221 -11.52 6.56 -19.55
C LEU A 221 -10.92 5.21 -19.15
N PHE A 222 -10.69 4.31 -20.11
CA PHE A 222 -10.12 2.99 -19.86
C PHE A 222 -8.62 3.07 -19.57
N ASN A 223 -7.91 4.09 -20.05
CA ASN A 223 -6.52 4.33 -19.66
C ASN A 223 -6.39 4.84 -18.21
N GLU A 224 -7.42 5.50 -17.68
CA GLU A 224 -7.46 5.94 -16.27
C GLU A 224 -7.98 4.87 -15.30
N ILE A 225 -8.59 3.79 -15.80
CA ILE A 225 -9.21 2.72 -15.00
C ILE A 225 -8.37 1.44 -15.10
N HIS A 226 -7.81 1.01 -13.97
CA HIS A 226 -7.01 -0.22 -13.90
C HIS A 226 -7.90 -1.48 -13.98
N ASP A 227 -7.40 -2.57 -14.57
CA ASP A 227 -8.15 -3.82 -14.81
C ASP A 227 -8.76 -4.44 -13.54
N SER A 228 -8.07 -4.32 -12.41
CA SER A 228 -8.55 -4.72 -11.06
C SER A 228 -9.80 -3.96 -10.59
N PHE A 229 -10.11 -2.81 -11.19
CA PHE A 229 -11.35 -2.08 -10.91
C PHE A 229 -12.57 -2.88 -11.37
N PHE A 230 -12.45 -3.61 -12.48
CA PHE A 230 -13.55 -4.38 -13.06
C PHE A 230 -13.88 -5.65 -12.27
N GLN A 231 -12.99 -6.11 -11.39
CA GLN A 231 -13.22 -7.25 -10.50
C GLN A 231 -14.22 -6.91 -9.36
N LYS A 232 -14.51 -5.63 -9.10
CA LYS A 232 -15.47 -5.22 -8.07
C LYS A 232 -16.91 -5.28 -8.58
N LYS A 233 -17.83 -5.80 -7.77
CA LYS A 233 -19.27 -5.77 -8.05
C LYS A 233 -19.75 -4.31 -8.17
N GLY A 234 -20.43 -3.97 -9.26
CA GLY A 234 -20.90 -2.60 -9.56
C GLY A 234 -19.84 -1.69 -10.21
N SER A 235 -18.66 -2.20 -10.55
CA SER A 235 -17.60 -1.42 -11.22
C SER A 235 -18.05 -0.80 -12.55
N VAL A 236 -18.80 -1.56 -13.36
CA VAL A 236 -19.34 -1.11 -14.65
C VAL A 236 -20.34 0.04 -14.49
N GLU A 237 -21.14 0.02 -13.43
CA GLU A 237 -22.08 1.11 -13.15
C GLU A 237 -21.34 2.42 -12.85
N ILE A 238 -20.18 2.33 -12.17
CA ILE A 238 -19.32 3.49 -11.93
C ILE A 238 -18.68 3.98 -13.23
N VAL A 239 -18.37 3.10 -14.19
CA VAL A 239 -17.88 3.48 -15.52
C VAL A 239 -18.95 4.23 -16.30
N PHE A 240 -20.21 3.78 -16.27
CA PHE A 240 -21.33 4.50 -16.87
C PHE A 240 -21.53 5.89 -16.26
N GLU A 241 -21.44 6.01 -14.93
CA GLU A 241 -21.50 7.31 -14.26
C GLU A 241 -20.36 8.24 -14.68
N ARG A 242 -19.14 7.71 -14.85
CA ARG A 242 -17.99 8.51 -15.32
C ARG A 242 -18.14 8.94 -16.77
N LEU A 243 -18.68 8.09 -17.64
CA LEU A 243 -19.00 8.45 -19.02
C LEU A 243 -20.00 9.61 -19.05
N LEU A 244 -21.14 9.46 -18.38
CA LEU A 244 -22.21 10.46 -18.38
C LEU A 244 -21.79 11.77 -17.70
N ASN A 245 -20.84 11.73 -16.77
CA ASN A 245 -20.27 12.90 -16.12
C ASN A 245 -19.01 13.45 -16.79
N SER A 246 -18.60 12.89 -17.93
CA SER A 246 -17.49 13.45 -18.69
C SER A 246 -17.86 14.85 -19.19
N GLY A 247 -16.93 15.80 -19.08
CA GLY A 247 -17.18 17.18 -19.47
C GLY A 247 -17.58 17.36 -20.95
N VAL A 248 -17.21 16.41 -21.82
CA VAL A 248 -17.59 16.42 -23.24
C VAL A 248 -19.07 16.05 -23.42
N ILE A 249 -19.55 15.04 -22.68
CA ILE A 249 -20.95 14.62 -22.71
C ILE A 249 -21.84 15.66 -22.00
N GLN A 250 -21.40 16.18 -20.85
CA GLN A 250 -22.17 17.19 -20.11
C GLN A 250 -22.39 18.49 -20.89
N LYS A 251 -21.46 18.87 -21.78
CA LYS A 251 -21.59 20.06 -22.62
C LYS A 251 -22.61 19.91 -23.76
N ARG A 252 -22.97 18.68 -24.13
CA ARG A 252 -23.82 18.38 -25.30
C ARG A 252 -25.13 17.67 -24.95
N THR A 253 -25.40 17.42 -23.67
CA THR A 253 -26.57 16.65 -23.22
C THR A 253 -27.24 17.29 -22.02
N SER A 254 -28.56 17.12 -21.90
CA SER A 254 -29.32 17.61 -20.76
C SER A 254 -29.19 16.66 -19.55
N PRO A 255 -29.44 17.13 -18.31
CA PRO A 255 -29.51 16.26 -17.12
C PRO A 255 -30.54 15.13 -17.26
N GLU A 256 -31.67 15.39 -17.91
CA GLU A 256 -32.76 14.44 -18.14
C GLU A 256 -32.32 13.32 -19.09
N TRP A 257 -31.60 13.68 -20.16
CA TRP A 257 -31.03 12.72 -21.10
C TRP A 257 -30.02 11.80 -20.40
N ARG A 258 -29.13 12.37 -19.56
CA ARG A 258 -28.14 11.59 -18.80
C ARG A 258 -28.80 10.63 -17.82
N ASN A 259 -29.87 11.04 -17.13
CA ASN A 259 -30.60 10.17 -16.20
C ASN A 259 -31.34 9.04 -16.95
N ARG A 260 -31.90 9.33 -18.12
CA ARG A 260 -32.52 8.32 -18.99
C ARG A 260 -31.49 7.28 -19.46
N MET A 261 -30.33 7.72 -19.95
CA MET A 261 -29.27 6.82 -20.42
C MET A 261 -28.66 6.01 -19.29
N ARG A 262 -28.47 6.59 -18.10
CA ARG A 262 -28.05 5.88 -16.89
C ARG A 262 -28.94 4.67 -16.60
N ASN A 263 -30.25 4.85 -16.62
CA ASN A 263 -31.20 3.78 -16.33
C ASN A 263 -31.24 2.75 -17.47
N LYS A 264 -31.21 3.20 -18.73
CA LYS A 264 -31.16 2.34 -19.92
C LYS A 264 -29.93 1.42 -19.90
N TRP A 265 -28.74 1.96 -19.68
CA TRP A 265 -27.48 1.19 -19.66
C TRP A 265 -27.39 0.23 -18.47
N LYS A 266 -27.91 0.62 -17.30
CA LYS A 266 -28.00 -0.27 -16.13
C LYS A 266 -28.93 -1.46 -16.37
N MET A 267 -30.08 -1.25 -17.02
CA MET A 267 -30.99 -2.34 -17.36
C MET A 267 -30.37 -3.31 -18.37
N TRP A 268 -29.84 -2.78 -19.47
CA TRP A 268 -29.24 -3.60 -20.53
C TRP A 268 -28.03 -4.40 -20.03
N TYR A 269 -27.21 -3.81 -19.16
CA TYR A 269 -26.09 -4.52 -18.55
C TYR A 269 -26.52 -5.64 -17.61
N ARG A 270 -27.62 -5.46 -16.84
CA ARG A 270 -28.18 -6.54 -16.01
C ARG A 270 -28.74 -7.68 -16.87
N GLU A 271 -29.42 -7.37 -17.97
CA GLU A 271 -29.90 -8.38 -18.93
C GLU A 271 -28.73 -9.11 -19.61
N PHE A 272 -27.66 -8.39 -19.96
CA PHE A 272 -26.44 -8.96 -20.54
C PHE A 272 -25.74 -9.94 -19.57
N LEU A 273 -25.67 -9.61 -18.27
CA LEU A 273 -25.15 -10.53 -17.25
C LEU A 273 -26.06 -11.73 -17.01
N GLY A 274 -27.39 -11.53 -16.97
CA GLY A 274 -28.37 -12.61 -16.80
C GLY A 274 -28.47 -13.56 -18.00
N GLY A 275 -28.02 -13.13 -19.19
CA GLY A 275 -27.92 -13.97 -20.39
C GLY A 275 -26.68 -14.87 -20.43
N GLN A 276 -25.62 -14.54 -19.68
CA GLN A 276 -24.39 -15.35 -19.61
C GLN A 276 -24.54 -16.58 -18.70
N ASP A 277 -25.41 -16.52 -17.68
CA ASP A 277 -25.70 -17.63 -16.75
C ASP A 277 -26.56 -18.75 -17.37
N LYS A 278 -27.15 -18.54 -18.56
CA LYS A 278 -28.00 -19.54 -19.23
C LYS A 278 -27.26 -20.44 -20.22
N ASN A 279 -25.94 -20.25 -20.37
CA ASN A 279 -25.09 -20.99 -21.30
C ASN A 279 -23.89 -21.68 -20.60
N ALA A 280 -23.96 -21.86 -19.28
CA ALA A 280 -23.03 -22.65 -18.49
C ALA A 280 -23.63 -24.02 -18.14
#